data_AF-A0A660VQJ6-F1
#
_entry.id   AF-A0A660VQJ6-F1
#
_cell.length_a   1.000
_cell.length_b   1.000
_cell.length_c   1.000
_cell.angle_alpha   90.00
_cell.angle_beta   90.00
_cell.angle_gamma   90.00
#
_symmetry.space_group_name_H-M   'P 1'
#
loop_
_entity.id
_entity.type
_entity.pdbx_description
1 polymer ?
#
loop_
_entity_poly.entity_id
_entity_poly.type
_entity_poly.pdbx_seq_one_letter_code
_entity_poly.pdbx_strand_id
1 'polypeptide(L)'
;MRIRTGFRFAEDSGPGGVFERKQAAEEIAKDLVKKLSEEKKKEEEVKKLRAKPKRRVVVPIALGVLVLVLAAYLIAFPPVTYRYPHPATVGMPKKWTPELEECVNALWRYRAAVERYRFKHEGKNPSSLQELLAAEPDLPKVCPVSNKPYIFEKTGDGGFRIEAPDPKALGVTALYLDSAVPAPKIEP
;
A
#
# COMPACT_ATOMS: atom_id res chain seq x y z
N MET A 1 -38.75 -3.50 6.25
CA MET A 1 -38.20 -2.45 5.36
C MET A 1 -37.43 -3.10 4.23
N ARG A 2 -37.92 -3.03 2.99
CA ARG A 2 -37.15 -3.20 1.74
C ARG A 2 -38.01 -2.74 0.58
N ILE A 3 -37.64 -1.60 0.01
CA ILE A 3 -38.14 -1.10 -1.28
C ILE A 3 -37.21 -1.69 -2.36
N ARG A 4 -37.79 -2.22 -3.44
CA ARG A 4 -37.10 -2.40 -4.73
C ARG A 4 -38.06 -1.90 -5.81
N THR A 5 -37.76 -0.71 -6.32
CA THR A 5 -38.34 -0.17 -7.54
C THR A 5 -37.70 -0.88 -8.73
N GLY A 6 -38.50 -1.68 -9.44
CA GLY A 6 -38.14 -2.29 -10.72
C GLY A 6 -39.05 -1.71 -11.80
N PHE A 7 -38.45 -0.96 -12.72
CA PHE A 7 -39.04 -0.50 -13.97
C PHE A 7 -39.55 -1.71 -14.78
N ARG A 8 -40.82 -1.66 -15.21
CA ARG A 8 -41.35 -2.45 -16.33
C ARG A 8 -41.89 -1.48 -17.37
N PHE A 9 -41.26 -1.46 -18.54
CA PHE A 9 -41.89 -0.91 -19.74
C PHE A 9 -42.78 -2.00 -20.33
N ALA A 10 -44.05 -1.64 -20.52
CA ALA A 10 -45.04 -2.43 -21.22
C ALA A 10 -44.81 -2.33 -22.73
N GLU A 11 -44.88 -3.48 -23.39
CA GLU A 11 -45.21 -3.61 -24.81
C GLU A 11 -46.70 -3.29 -25.00
N ASP A 12 -47.04 -2.52 -26.04
CA ASP A 12 -48.14 -2.87 -26.97
C ASP A 12 -48.19 -1.90 -28.18
N SER A 13 -47.91 -2.50 -29.35
CA SER A 13 -48.44 -2.34 -30.72
C SER A 13 -49.17 -1.06 -31.21
N GLY A 14 -48.77 -0.59 -32.40
CA GLY A 14 -49.61 0.21 -33.32
C GLY A 14 -48.88 0.86 -34.52
N PRO A 15 -49.22 0.59 -35.80
CA PRO A 15 -48.41 0.89 -36.98
C PRO A 15 -48.75 2.24 -37.64
N GLY A 16 -48.61 3.35 -36.90
CA GLY A 16 -48.84 4.72 -37.41
C GLY A 16 -47.59 5.60 -37.52
N GLY A 17 -46.41 5.11 -37.13
CA GLY A 17 -45.24 5.95 -36.82
C GLY A 17 -44.02 5.78 -37.73
N VAL A 18 -44.16 5.27 -38.96
CA VAL A 18 -43.00 5.01 -39.84
C VAL A 18 -42.65 6.23 -40.71
N PHE A 19 -43.61 7.10 -41.04
CA PHE A 19 -43.36 8.29 -41.86
C PHE A 19 -42.76 9.47 -41.07
N GLU A 20 -43.20 9.72 -39.83
CA GLU A 20 -42.60 10.76 -38.97
C GLU A 20 -41.17 10.42 -38.53
N ARG A 21 -40.88 9.13 -38.30
CA ARG A 21 -39.51 8.69 -37.95
C ARG A 21 -38.50 8.83 -39.09
N LYS A 22 -38.95 8.78 -40.35
CA LYS A 22 -38.07 8.99 -41.52
C LYS A 22 -37.69 10.46 -41.69
N GLN A 23 -38.64 11.38 -41.50
CA GLN A 23 -38.33 12.82 -41.55
C GLN A 23 -37.43 13.26 -40.39
N ALA A 24 -37.68 12.78 -39.16
CA ALA A 24 -36.80 13.06 -38.03
C ALA A 24 -35.39 12.48 -38.22
N ALA A 25 -35.26 11.28 -38.80
CA ALA A 25 -33.94 10.69 -39.09
C ALA A 25 -33.18 11.46 -40.17
N GLU A 26 -33.86 12.01 -41.18
CA GLU A 26 -33.23 12.79 -42.25
C GLU A 26 -32.75 14.16 -41.75
N GLU A 27 -33.48 14.78 -40.82
CA GLU A 27 -33.09 16.03 -40.18
C GLU A 27 -31.88 15.84 -39.24
N ILE A 28 -31.86 14.75 -38.47
CA ILE A 28 -30.72 14.36 -37.63
C ILE A 28 -29.49 14.04 -38.48
N ALA A 29 -29.67 13.38 -39.63
CA ALA A 29 -28.56 13.07 -40.54
C ALA A 29 -27.96 14.35 -41.15
N LYS A 30 -28.78 15.33 -41.52
CA LYS A 30 -28.29 16.63 -42.02
C LYS A 30 -27.53 17.41 -40.94
N ASP A 31 -28.01 17.38 -39.70
CA ASP A 31 -27.34 18.06 -38.57
C ASP A 31 -26.00 17.38 -38.20
N LEU A 32 -25.93 16.05 -38.29
CA LEU A 32 -24.68 15.30 -38.11
C LEU A 32 -23.66 15.57 -39.22
N VAL A 33 -24.08 15.62 -40.48
CA VAL A 33 -23.19 15.95 -41.61
C VAL A 33 -22.66 17.38 -41.47
N LYS A 34 -23.50 18.32 -41.03
CA LYS A 34 -23.07 19.70 -40.76
C LYS A 34 -22.03 19.75 -39.64
N LYS A 35 -22.28 19.08 -38.50
CA LYS A 35 -21.32 18.97 -37.39
C LYS A 35 -20.00 18.32 -37.82
N LEU A 36 -20.05 17.25 -38.60
CA LEU A 36 -18.84 16.60 -39.12
C LEU A 36 -18.07 17.49 -40.11
N SER A 37 -18.76 18.32 -40.89
CA SER A 37 -18.11 19.30 -41.78
C SER A 37 -17.43 20.43 -41.01
N GLU A 38 -18.01 20.85 -39.89
CA GLU A 38 -17.42 21.84 -38.98
C GLU A 38 -16.25 21.25 -38.18
N GLU A 39 -16.34 20.00 -37.74
CA GLU A 39 -15.22 19.29 -37.09
C GLU A 39 -14.08 19.07 -38.07
N LYS A 40 -14.35 18.70 -39.33
CA LYS A 40 -13.30 18.59 -40.34
C LYS A 40 -12.63 19.93 -40.63
N LYS A 41 -13.39 21.02 -40.72
CA LYS A 41 -12.81 22.37 -40.87
C LYS A 41 -11.96 22.76 -39.65
N LYS A 42 -12.40 22.46 -38.43
CA LYS A 42 -11.61 22.66 -37.21
C LYS A 42 -10.36 21.79 -37.18
N GLU A 43 -10.43 20.55 -37.63
CA GLU A 43 -9.28 19.65 -37.71
C GLU A 43 -8.29 20.12 -38.78
N GLU A 44 -8.77 20.66 -39.90
CA GLU A 44 -7.95 21.24 -40.96
C GLU A 44 -7.29 22.56 -40.51
N GLU A 45 -7.99 23.39 -39.73
CA GLU A 45 -7.40 24.58 -39.08
C GLU A 45 -6.37 24.21 -38.00
N VAL A 46 -6.63 23.17 -37.20
CA VAL A 46 -5.67 22.64 -36.22
C VAL A 46 -4.44 22.04 -36.91
N LYS A 47 -4.59 21.42 -38.08
CA LYS A 47 -3.47 20.95 -38.90
C LYS A 47 -2.69 22.10 -39.52
N LYS A 48 -3.35 23.20 -39.93
CA LYS A 48 -2.68 24.43 -40.39
C LYS A 48 -1.91 25.13 -39.26
N LEU A 49 -2.40 25.06 -38.01
CA LEU A 49 -1.68 25.54 -36.80
C LEU A 49 -0.51 24.63 -36.38
N ARG A 50 -0.38 23.41 -36.95
CA ARG A 50 0.74 22.48 -36.68
C ARG A 50 1.96 22.66 -37.60
N ALA A 51 1.98 23.66 -38.47
CA ALA A 51 3.14 23.97 -39.30
C ALA A 51 4.16 24.91 -38.60
N LYS A 52 4.96 24.32 -37.69
CA LYS A 52 6.33 24.71 -37.23
C LYS A 52 6.53 26.04 -36.44
N PRO A 53 7.55 26.15 -35.56
CA PRO A 53 8.15 25.17 -34.66
C PRO A 53 8.38 25.75 -33.24
N LYS A 54 7.71 25.24 -32.19
CA LYS A 54 8.05 25.54 -30.78
C LYS A 54 8.26 24.30 -29.90
N ARG A 55 8.57 23.15 -30.52
CA ARG A 55 8.79 21.88 -29.80
C ARG A 55 10.04 21.85 -28.91
N ARG A 56 11.01 22.76 -29.08
CA ARG A 56 12.25 22.75 -28.27
C ARG A 56 12.13 23.42 -26.90
N VAL A 57 11.16 24.31 -26.68
CA VAL A 57 11.03 25.07 -25.42
C VAL A 57 9.89 24.55 -24.54
N VAL A 58 8.83 23.99 -25.14
CA VAL A 58 7.69 23.47 -24.37
C VAL A 58 8.04 22.17 -23.63
N VAL A 59 8.91 21.33 -24.21
CA VAL A 59 9.34 20.07 -23.57
C VAL A 59 10.11 20.32 -22.27
N PRO A 60 11.15 21.19 -22.20
CA PRO A 60 11.84 21.45 -20.94
C PRO A 60 10.98 22.17 -19.91
N ILE A 61 10.04 23.03 -20.32
CA ILE A 61 9.10 23.68 -19.39
C ILE A 61 8.13 22.64 -18.80
N ALA A 62 7.55 21.77 -19.61
CA ALA A 62 6.67 20.70 -19.13
C ALA A 62 7.42 19.72 -18.20
N LEU A 63 8.67 19.39 -18.50
CA LEU A 63 9.54 18.60 -17.63
C LEU A 63 9.85 19.33 -16.31
N GLY A 64 10.17 20.63 -16.37
CA GLY A 64 10.41 21.43 -15.18
C GLY A 64 9.19 21.53 -14.25
N VAL A 65 8.00 21.74 -14.83
CA VAL A 65 6.74 21.73 -14.09
C VAL A 65 6.45 20.34 -13.50
N LEU A 66 6.70 19.27 -14.26
CA LEU A 66 6.52 17.90 -13.77
C LEU A 66 7.45 17.59 -12.58
N VAL A 67 8.73 17.98 -12.65
CA VAL A 67 9.69 17.81 -11.56
C VAL A 67 9.31 18.63 -10.33
N LEU A 68 8.84 19.86 -10.51
CA LEU A 68 8.35 20.70 -9.40
C LEU A 68 7.12 20.10 -8.72
N VAL A 69 6.17 19.57 -9.48
CA VAL A 69 4.99 18.89 -8.94
C VAL A 69 5.39 17.61 -8.20
N LEU A 70 6.34 16.84 -8.73
CA LEU A 70 6.85 15.64 -8.06
C LEU A 70 7.60 15.96 -6.77
N ALA A 71 8.42 17.02 -6.77
CA ALA A 71 9.12 17.47 -5.57
C ALA A 71 8.13 17.99 -4.51
N ALA A 72 7.14 18.79 -4.91
CA ALA A 72 6.09 19.25 -4.01
C ALA A 72 5.28 18.07 -3.44
N TYR A 73 5.01 17.04 -4.24
CA TYR A 73 4.35 15.82 -3.79
C TYR A 73 5.21 15.03 -2.80
N LEU A 74 6.51 14.86 -3.05
CA LEU A 74 7.43 14.18 -2.12
C LEU A 74 7.67 14.96 -0.81
N ILE A 75 7.51 16.29 -0.82
CA ILE A 75 7.60 17.12 0.39
C ILE A 75 6.28 17.09 1.16
N ALA A 76 5.13 17.19 0.48
CA ALA A 76 3.81 17.16 1.10
C ALA A 76 3.40 15.76 1.58
N PHE A 77 3.85 14.73 0.86
CA PHE A 77 3.71 13.32 1.19
C PHE A 77 5.11 12.72 1.26
N PRO A 78 5.87 12.99 2.33
CA PRO A 78 7.11 12.26 2.53
C PRO A 78 6.79 10.78 2.46
N PRO A 79 7.61 9.96 1.75
CA PRO A 79 7.39 8.53 1.74
C PRO A 79 7.29 8.09 3.19
N VAL A 80 6.14 7.50 3.55
CA VAL A 80 5.95 6.93 4.88
C VAL A 80 7.00 5.84 4.98
N THR A 81 8.14 6.19 5.56
CA THR A 81 9.15 5.22 5.96
C THR A 81 8.51 4.51 7.12
N TYR A 82 7.70 3.50 6.80
CA TYR A 82 7.33 2.50 7.78
C TYR A 82 8.63 1.85 8.22
N ARG A 83 9.23 2.40 9.29
CA ARG A 83 10.28 1.75 10.05
C ARG A 83 9.64 0.56 10.74
N TYR A 84 9.31 -0.44 9.96
CA TYR A 84 8.89 -1.72 10.48
C TYR A 84 10.04 -2.27 11.32
N PRO A 85 9.79 -2.71 12.56
CA PRO A 85 10.86 -3.23 13.42
C PRO A 85 11.39 -4.52 12.81
N HIS A 86 12.53 -4.45 12.12
CA HIS A 86 13.21 -5.63 11.59
C HIS A 86 14.09 -6.23 12.69
N PRO A 87 14.22 -7.57 12.77
CA PRO A 87 15.22 -8.17 13.63
C PRO A 87 16.59 -7.63 13.24
N ALA A 88 17.30 -7.08 14.23
CA ALA A 88 18.60 -6.49 14.07
C ALA A 88 19.67 -7.48 14.56
N THR A 89 20.68 -7.68 13.72
CA THR A 89 21.93 -8.34 14.09
C THR A 89 22.99 -7.28 14.33
N VAL A 90 23.59 -7.26 15.51
CA VAL A 90 24.79 -6.46 15.78
C VAL A 90 26.00 -7.37 15.62
N GLY A 91 26.88 -7.01 14.67
CA GLY A 91 27.95 -7.87 14.19
C GLY A 91 27.48 -8.82 13.09
N MET A 92 28.35 -9.08 12.10
CA MET A 92 28.07 -10.07 11.06
C MET A 92 28.61 -11.44 11.49
N PRO A 93 27.81 -12.50 11.40
CA PRO A 93 28.29 -13.86 11.64
C PRO A 93 29.34 -14.23 10.58
N LYS A 94 30.41 -14.93 10.99
CA LYS A 94 31.44 -15.41 10.04
C LYS A 94 30.88 -16.40 9.01
N LYS A 95 29.84 -17.16 9.38
CA LYS A 95 29.12 -18.11 8.52
C LYS A 95 27.65 -18.11 8.90
N TRP A 96 26.77 -18.18 7.90
CA TRP A 96 25.34 -18.35 8.13
C TRP A 96 25.05 -19.84 8.35
N THR A 97 24.70 -20.23 9.57
CA THR A 97 24.35 -21.62 9.90
C THR A 97 22.83 -21.82 9.87
N PRO A 98 22.34 -23.04 9.63
CA PRO A 98 20.90 -23.34 9.70
C PRO A 98 20.30 -22.95 11.05
N GLU A 99 21.04 -23.14 12.15
CA GLU A 99 20.53 -22.86 13.49
C GLU A 99 20.45 -21.34 13.77
N LEU A 100 21.36 -20.55 13.20
CA LEU A 100 21.26 -19.09 13.21
C LEU A 100 20.02 -18.64 12.42
N GLU A 101 19.81 -19.22 11.25
CA GLU A 101 18.62 -18.93 10.43
C GLU A 101 17.34 -19.26 11.19
N GLU A 102 17.29 -20.37 11.92
CA GLU A 102 16.17 -20.73 12.79
C GLU A 102 15.94 -19.71 13.91
N CYS A 103 16.98 -19.25 14.63
CA CYS A 103 16.79 -18.23 15.67
C CYS A 103 16.39 -16.86 15.09
N VAL A 104 16.83 -16.50 13.87
CA VAL A 104 16.36 -15.30 13.15
C VAL A 104 14.89 -15.46 12.73
N ASN A 105 14.51 -16.61 12.18
CA ASN A 105 13.14 -16.93 11.80
C ASN A 105 12.20 -16.96 13.01
N ALA A 106 12.67 -17.45 14.15
CA ALA A 106 11.94 -17.38 15.41
C ALA A 106 11.65 -15.93 15.82
N LEU A 107 12.63 -15.02 15.74
CA LEU A 107 12.42 -13.59 16.03
C LEU A 107 11.41 -12.94 15.06
N TRP A 108 11.41 -13.34 13.79
CA TRP A 108 10.38 -12.94 12.84
C TRP A 108 8.98 -13.43 13.22
N ARG A 109 8.85 -14.67 13.72
CA ARG A 109 7.57 -15.19 14.23
C ARG A 109 7.12 -14.43 15.48
N TYR A 110 8.04 -14.14 16.40
CA TYR A 110 7.77 -13.29 17.56
C TYR A 110 7.25 -11.91 17.16
N ARG A 111 7.84 -11.29 16.14
CA ARG A 111 7.35 -10.03 15.59
C ARG A 111 5.91 -10.13 15.10
N ALA A 112 5.62 -11.12 14.26
CA ALA A 112 4.28 -11.32 13.72
C ALA A 112 3.25 -11.56 14.85
N ALA A 113 3.63 -12.33 15.88
CA ALA A 113 2.81 -12.56 17.05
C ALA A 113 2.54 -11.27 17.84
N VAL A 114 3.53 -10.41 18.02
CA VAL A 114 3.34 -9.10 18.66
C VAL A 114 2.39 -8.25 17.84
N GLU A 115 2.55 -8.19 16.52
CA GLU A 115 1.65 -7.41 15.65
C GLU A 115 0.21 -7.92 15.76
N ARG A 116 0.01 -9.25 15.78
CA ARG A 116 -1.31 -9.86 16.02
C ARG A 116 -1.85 -9.55 17.42
N TYR A 117 -1.00 -9.61 18.45
CA TYR A 117 -1.39 -9.26 19.82
C TYR A 117 -1.87 -7.81 19.89
N ARG A 118 -1.10 -6.87 19.34
CA ARG A 118 -1.43 -5.44 19.30
C ARG A 118 -2.71 -5.18 18.54
N PHE A 119 -2.94 -5.87 17.42
CA PHE A 119 -4.19 -5.78 16.68
C PHE A 119 -5.39 -6.22 17.53
N LYS A 120 -5.23 -7.29 18.33
CA LYS A 120 -6.29 -7.80 19.23
C LYS A 120 -6.48 -6.92 20.49
N HIS A 121 -5.46 -6.19 20.93
CA HIS A 121 -5.45 -5.44 22.19
C HIS A 121 -5.32 -3.93 21.99
N GLU A 122 -5.96 -3.39 20.95
CA GLU A 122 -6.08 -1.93 20.72
C GLU A 122 -4.72 -1.20 20.69
N GLY A 123 -3.71 -1.82 20.07
CA GLY A 123 -2.38 -1.25 19.94
C GLY A 123 -1.46 -1.43 21.14
N LYS A 124 -1.92 -2.07 22.23
CA LYS A 124 -1.11 -2.34 23.44
C LYS A 124 -0.05 -3.40 23.17
N ASN A 125 1.18 -3.16 23.65
CA ASN A 125 2.27 -4.13 23.62
C ASN A 125 2.09 -5.19 24.73
N PRO A 126 2.57 -6.43 24.50
CA PRO A 126 2.56 -7.45 25.55
C PRO A 126 3.43 -7.02 26.73
N SER A 127 3.01 -7.37 27.94
CA SER A 127 3.71 -7.02 29.18
C SER A 127 4.84 -8.00 29.53
N SER A 128 4.81 -9.20 28.97
CA SER A 128 5.77 -10.27 29.22
C SER A 128 5.82 -11.25 28.05
N LEU A 129 6.88 -12.07 28.00
CA LEU A 129 6.97 -13.14 27.02
C LEU A 129 5.88 -14.20 27.24
N GLN A 130 5.55 -14.51 28.49
CA GLN A 130 4.53 -15.50 28.84
C GLN A 130 3.16 -15.10 28.31
N GLU A 131 2.82 -13.82 28.36
CA GLU A 131 1.58 -13.29 27.80
C GLU A 131 1.51 -13.49 26.28
N LEU A 132 2.62 -13.25 25.58
CA LEU A 132 2.72 -13.47 24.15
C LEU A 132 2.62 -14.96 23.79
N LEU A 133 3.29 -15.83 24.55
CA LEU A 133 3.23 -17.29 24.38
C LEU A 133 1.83 -17.87 24.72
N ALA A 134 1.10 -17.25 25.64
CA ALA A 134 -0.28 -17.64 25.94
C ALA A 134 -1.24 -17.27 24.79
N ALA A 135 -1.01 -16.13 24.14
CA ALA A 135 -1.78 -15.70 22.99
C ALA A 135 -1.45 -16.49 21.70
N GLU A 136 -0.20 -16.96 21.57
CA GLU A 136 0.34 -17.64 20.39
C GLU A 136 1.20 -18.84 20.84
N PRO A 137 0.58 -20.01 21.15
CA PRO A 137 1.28 -21.17 21.71
C PRO A 137 2.25 -21.85 20.73
N ASP A 138 2.12 -21.59 19.43
CA ASP A 138 2.96 -22.15 18.36
C ASP A 138 4.35 -21.47 18.27
N LEU A 139 4.59 -20.43 19.07
CA LEU A 139 5.88 -19.75 19.10
C LEU A 139 6.98 -20.63 19.71
N PRO A 140 8.20 -20.60 19.17
CA PRO A 140 9.33 -21.36 19.71
C PRO A 140 9.73 -20.82 21.08
N LYS A 141 9.57 -21.63 22.13
CA LYS A 141 9.83 -21.22 23.52
C LYS A 141 11.32 -21.03 23.84
N VAL A 142 12.20 -21.68 23.08
CA VAL A 142 13.65 -21.68 23.28
C VAL A 142 14.37 -21.49 21.94
N CYS A 143 15.56 -20.87 21.96
CA CYS A 143 16.42 -20.80 20.77
C CYS A 143 17.11 -22.17 20.59
N PRO A 144 17.06 -22.80 19.40
CA PRO A 144 17.64 -24.11 19.13
C PRO A 144 19.12 -24.25 19.45
N VAL A 145 19.91 -23.16 19.36
CA VAL A 145 21.36 -23.20 19.60
C VAL A 145 21.70 -23.27 21.08
N SER A 146 21.11 -22.39 21.89
CA SER A 146 21.45 -22.30 23.31
C SER A 146 20.51 -23.08 24.22
N ASN A 147 19.40 -23.62 23.68
CA ASN A 147 18.33 -24.29 24.42
C ASN A 147 17.76 -23.47 25.60
N LYS A 148 17.91 -22.14 25.51
CA LYS A 148 17.44 -21.18 26.52
C LYS A 148 16.25 -20.41 25.99
N PRO A 149 15.37 -19.92 26.88
CA PRO A 149 14.26 -19.06 26.49
C PRO A 149 14.76 -17.71 26.00
N TYR A 150 14.05 -17.14 25.02
CA TYR A 150 14.31 -15.78 24.55
C TYR A 150 14.15 -14.77 25.70
N ILE A 151 14.98 -13.74 25.70
CA ILE A 151 14.98 -12.72 26.74
C ILE A 151 14.02 -11.62 26.31
N PHE A 152 13.06 -11.27 27.17
CA PHE A 152 12.12 -10.17 26.93
C PHE A 152 12.44 -9.02 27.89
N GLU A 153 12.82 -7.89 27.33
CA GLU A 153 13.08 -6.66 28.09
C GLU A 153 12.04 -5.61 27.72
N LYS A 154 11.52 -4.91 28.72
CA LYS A 154 10.72 -3.71 28.46
C LYS A 154 11.67 -2.55 28.18
N THR A 155 11.52 -1.94 27.03
CA THR A 155 12.22 -0.69 26.69
C THR A 155 11.40 0.48 27.25
N GLY A 156 12.06 1.57 27.62
CA GLY A 156 11.37 2.83 27.99
C GLY A 156 10.36 3.27 26.93
N ASP A 157 9.39 4.10 27.31
CA ASP A 157 8.29 4.58 26.45
C ASP A 157 7.29 3.51 25.97
N GLY A 158 7.25 2.36 26.64
CA GLY A 158 6.30 1.29 26.35
C GLY A 158 6.71 0.38 25.17
N GLY A 159 7.97 0.47 24.72
CA GLY A 159 8.56 -0.48 23.79
C GLY A 159 8.94 -1.80 24.46
N PHE A 160 9.36 -2.78 23.65
CA PHE A 160 9.96 -4.02 24.13
C PHE A 160 11.13 -4.42 23.25
N ARG A 161 11.98 -5.28 23.79
CA ARG A 161 13.08 -5.93 23.09
C ARG A 161 13.03 -7.43 23.36
N ILE A 162 13.04 -8.23 22.30
CA ILE A 162 13.15 -9.70 22.38
C ILE A 162 14.52 -10.10 21.85
N GLU A 163 15.33 -10.75 22.67
CA GLU A 163 16.70 -11.12 22.30
C GLU A 163 16.90 -12.64 22.25
N ALA A 164 17.72 -13.06 21.28
CA ALA A 164 18.21 -14.43 21.25
C ALA A 164 19.14 -14.68 22.46
N PRO A 165 18.93 -15.77 23.20
CA PRO A 165 19.76 -16.10 24.33
C PRO A 165 21.12 -16.61 23.84
N ASP A 166 22.19 -15.97 24.30
CA ASP A 166 23.59 -16.25 23.94
C ASP A 166 23.94 -15.99 22.45
N PRO A 167 24.00 -14.71 22.03
CA PRO A 167 24.32 -14.34 20.65
C PRO A 167 25.74 -14.79 20.22
N LYS A 168 26.66 -14.99 21.17
CA LYS A 168 28.04 -15.41 20.86
C LYS A 168 28.07 -16.82 20.27
N ALA A 169 27.21 -17.72 20.75
CA ALA A 169 27.06 -19.06 20.19
C ALA A 169 26.56 -19.03 18.73
N LEU A 170 25.84 -17.98 18.36
CA LEU A 170 25.35 -17.70 17.01
C LEU A 170 26.39 -16.97 16.13
N GLY A 171 27.58 -16.67 16.66
CA GLY A 171 28.63 -15.95 15.96
C GLY A 171 28.35 -14.45 15.77
N VAL A 172 27.38 -13.89 16.50
CA VAL A 172 27.01 -12.47 16.46
C VAL A 172 27.22 -11.82 17.83
N THR A 173 27.29 -10.48 17.88
CA THR A 173 27.43 -9.76 19.14
C THR A 173 26.08 -9.61 19.83
N ALA A 174 25.03 -9.36 19.07
CA ALA A 174 23.65 -9.37 19.54
C ALA A 174 22.69 -9.73 18.39
N LEU A 175 21.57 -10.37 18.72
CA LEU A 175 20.48 -10.66 17.79
C LEU A 175 19.16 -10.39 18.53
N TYR A 176 18.43 -9.37 18.11
CA TYR A 176 17.22 -8.92 18.80
C TYR A 176 16.17 -8.33 17.87
N LEU A 177 14.94 -8.30 18.36
CA LEU A 177 13.81 -7.58 17.78
C LEU A 177 13.44 -6.45 18.75
N ASP A 178 13.46 -5.20 18.27
CA ASP A 178 13.11 -4.02 19.07
C ASP A 178 11.83 -3.37 18.54
N SER A 179 10.94 -2.97 19.45
CA SER A 179 9.70 -2.26 19.20
C SER A 179 9.78 -0.76 19.51
N ALA A 180 10.97 -0.15 19.53
CA ALA A 180 11.18 1.30 19.74
C ALA A 180 10.37 2.26 18.85
N VAL A 181 9.49 1.75 17.98
CA VAL A 181 8.43 2.50 17.33
C VAL A 181 7.17 2.49 18.22
N PRO A 182 6.76 3.65 18.79
CA PRO A 182 5.56 3.75 19.60
C PRO A 182 4.33 3.30 18.80
N ALA A 183 3.29 2.82 19.50
CA ALA A 183 2.06 2.44 18.81
C ALA A 183 1.46 3.61 18.04
N PRO A 184 0.95 3.37 16.81
CA PRO A 184 0.26 4.42 16.09
C PRO A 184 -0.89 4.89 16.98
N LYS A 185 -0.89 6.18 17.32
CA LYS A 185 -2.03 6.79 18.01
C LYS A 185 -3.22 6.70 17.05
N ILE A 186 -4.19 5.87 17.37
CA ILE A 186 -5.48 5.89 16.69
C ILE A 186 -6.23 7.07 17.32
N GLU A 187 -6.29 8.20 16.62
CA GLU A 187 -7.17 9.30 17.02
C GLU A 187 -8.64 8.86 16.78
N PRO A 188 -9.54 9.06 17.75
CA PRO A 188 -10.93 8.62 17.70
C PRO A 188 -11.78 9.35 16.65
#